data_AF-A0A935UEV6-F1
#
_entry.id   AF-A0A935UEV6-F1
#
_cell.length_a   1.000
_cell.length_b   1.000
_cell.length_c   1.000
_cell.angle_alpha   90.00
_cell.angle_beta   90.00
_cell.angle_gamma   90.00
#
_symmetry.space_group_name_H-M   'P 1'
#
loop_
_entity.id
_entity.type
_entity.pdbx_description
1 polymer ?
#
loop_
_entity_poly.entity_id
_entity_poly.type
_entity_poly.pdbx_seq_one_letter_code
_entity_poly.pdbx_strand_id
1 'polypeptide(L)'
;MCANYVPTQGQIWKGRVPFPNAAWKAETYPGYDAPFVKLADADGLEGALGRFGLVPWWTKPDAVKSSSRYTYNARSETVAAKPSFRDPWKRRQFCVIPAEAIYEPRYDSGKPVRWRIERADREPLLLAGIWERWTPREASGENGQPEAAPVNSFAMLTINADGHELMRHFHAPADEKRMVVVLDESEVEPWLLATPKDAPAFFRPYPAEMLTARPEPRGAATK
;
A
#
# COMPACT_ATOMS: atom_id res chain seq x y z
N MET A 1 -4.04 8.98 6.94
CA MET A 1 -3.65 8.11 5.80
C MET A 1 -3.71 6.66 6.26
N CYS A 2 -4.08 5.71 5.39
CA CYS A 2 -4.26 4.31 5.75
C CYS A 2 -2.97 3.65 6.26
N ALA A 3 -2.95 3.24 7.53
CA ALA A 3 -1.82 2.57 8.17
C ALA A 3 -2.16 1.15 8.65
N ASN A 4 -3.36 0.66 8.36
CA ASN A 4 -3.77 -0.69 8.72
C ASN A 4 -4.75 -1.24 7.69
N TYR A 5 -4.54 -2.46 7.23
CA TYR A 5 -5.42 -3.14 6.29
C TYR A 5 -5.34 -4.67 6.48
N VAL A 6 -6.31 -5.38 5.92
CA VAL A 6 -6.30 -6.84 5.79
C VAL A 6 -5.85 -7.17 4.38
N PRO A 7 -4.63 -7.69 4.15
CA PRO A 7 -4.25 -8.16 2.82
C PRO A 7 -5.12 -9.36 2.42
N THR A 8 -5.20 -9.66 1.13
CA THR A 8 -5.80 -10.93 0.71
C THR A 8 -5.11 -12.11 1.37
N GLN A 9 -5.87 -13.14 1.76
CA GLN A 9 -5.34 -14.32 2.46
C GLN A 9 -5.11 -15.51 1.51
N GLY A 10 -5.60 -15.42 0.27
CA GLY A 10 -5.39 -16.44 -0.75
C GLY A 10 -3.94 -16.45 -1.24
N GLN A 11 -3.37 -17.64 -1.44
CA GLN A 11 -2.03 -17.82 -2.01
C GLN A 11 -1.99 -17.67 -3.53
N ILE A 12 -3.16 -17.61 -4.19
CA ILE A 12 -3.26 -17.42 -5.63
C ILE A 12 -4.28 -16.31 -5.88
N TRP A 13 -3.79 -15.15 -6.30
CA TRP A 13 -4.65 -14.03 -6.63
C TRP A 13 -5.46 -14.34 -7.90
N LYS A 14 -6.79 -14.23 -7.78
CA LYS A 14 -7.79 -14.52 -8.82
C LYS A 14 -7.61 -15.90 -9.47
N GLY A 15 -7.06 -16.86 -8.73
CA GLY A 15 -6.81 -18.22 -9.21
C GLY A 15 -5.77 -18.35 -10.32
N ARG A 16 -5.01 -17.29 -10.65
CA ARG A 16 -4.05 -17.27 -11.76
C ARG A 16 -2.65 -16.81 -11.38
N VAL A 17 -2.51 -15.91 -10.41
CA VAL A 17 -1.21 -15.31 -10.06
C VAL A 17 -0.80 -15.82 -8.67
N PRO A 18 0.13 -16.79 -8.57
CA PRO A 18 0.58 -17.27 -7.28
C PRO A 18 1.40 -16.20 -6.54
N PHE A 19 1.20 -16.10 -5.24
CA PHE A 19 2.12 -15.40 -4.35
C PHE A 19 3.25 -16.34 -3.91
N PRO A 20 4.40 -15.81 -3.45
CA PRO A 20 5.44 -16.61 -2.84
C PRO A 20 4.89 -17.43 -1.68
N ASN A 21 5.31 -18.69 -1.57
CA ASN A 21 4.91 -19.59 -0.48
C ASN A 21 5.53 -19.15 0.86
N ALA A 22 4.94 -18.12 1.46
CA ALA A 22 5.31 -17.58 2.75
C ALA A 22 4.08 -16.98 3.42
N ALA A 23 4.02 -17.07 4.74
CA ALA A 23 2.91 -16.52 5.50
C ALA A 23 3.08 -15.00 5.69
N TRP A 24 1.98 -14.26 5.55
CA TRP A 24 1.88 -12.86 5.97
C TRP A 24 0.83 -12.73 7.07
N LYS A 25 0.81 -11.58 7.75
CA LYS A 25 -0.12 -11.34 8.86
C LYS A 25 -1.54 -11.15 8.33
N ALA A 26 -2.53 -11.62 9.09
CA ALA A 26 -3.95 -11.38 8.80
C ALA A 26 -4.30 -9.89 8.79
N GLU A 27 -3.62 -9.09 9.62
CA GLU A 27 -3.65 -7.63 9.55
C GLU A 27 -2.24 -7.07 9.39
N THR A 28 -2.09 -6.13 8.46
CA THR A 28 -0.79 -5.54 8.10
C THR A 28 -0.70 -4.10 8.62
N TYR A 29 0.49 -3.74 9.09
CA TYR A 29 0.89 -2.41 9.57
C TYR A 29 2.20 -2.00 8.89
N PRO A 30 2.58 -0.71 8.84
CA PRO A 30 3.84 -0.27 8.27
C PRO A 30 5.04 -1.05 8.84
N GLY A 31 5.89 -1.53 7.94
CA GLY A 31 7.03 -2.40 8.22
C GLY A 31 6.74 -3.90 8.17
N TYR A 32 5.48 -4.33 8.08
CA TYR A 32 5.12 -5.74 7.90
C TYR A 32 5.23 -6.12 6.42
N ASP A 33 5.51 -7.40 6.17
CA ASP A 33 5.51 -7.93 4.81
C ASP A 33 4.11 -8.39 4.42
N ALA A 34 3.71 -8.11 3.17
CA ALA A 34 2.38 -8.40 2.65
C ALA A 34 2.40 -8.59 1.11
N PRO A 35 1.38 -9.26 0.55
CA PRO A 35 1.29 -9.53 -0.88
C PRO A 35 0.95 -8.27 -1.69
N PHE A 36 1.58 -8.17 -2.85
CA PHE A 36 1.23 -7.21 -3.90
C PHE A 36 1.47 -7.85 -5.27
N VAL A 37 0.81 -7.32 -6.30
CA VAL A 37 0.93 -7.77 -7.68
C VAL A 37 1.64 -6.70 -8.50
N LYS A 38 2.59 -7.11 -9.34
CA LYS A 38 3.35 -6.21 -10.24
C LYS A 38 3.46 -6.85 -11.63
N LEU A 39 4.01 -6.11 -12.59
CA LEU A 39 4.48 -6.71 -13.83
C LEU A 39 5.74 -7.57 -13.58
N ALA A 40 5.78 -8.71 -14.25
CA ALA A 40 6.97 -9.52 -14.46
C ALA A 40 7.83 -8.91 -15.59
N ASP A 41 9.08 -9.35 -15.70
CA ASP A 41 10.01 -8.88 -16.75
C ASP A 41 9.56 -9.27 -18.18
N ALA A 42 8.62 -10.21 -18.32
CA ALA A 42 8.08 -10.72 -19.59
C ALA A 42 6.63 -10.27 -19.86
N ASP A 43 6.23 -9.09 -19.34
CA ASP A 43 4.88 -8.49 -19.48
C ASP A 43 3.72 -9.32 -18.87
N GLY A 44 4.02 -10.38 -18.12
CA GLY A 44 3.05 -11.13 -17.31
C GLY A 44 2.79 -10.48 -15.95
N LEU A 45 1.81 -10.99 -15.20
CA LEU A 45 1.58 -10.59 -13.81
C LEU A 45 2.40 -11.47 -12.85
N GLU A 46 3.01 -10.85 -11.84
CA GLU A 46 3.76 -11.53 -10.79
C GLU A 46 3.19 -11.16 -9.42
N GLY A 47 2.90 -12.18 -8.61
CA GLY A 47 2.64 -12.02 -7.20
C GLY A 47 3.95 -11.95 -6.44
N ALA A 48 4.12 -10.93 -5.61
CA ALA A 48 5.31 -10.72 -4.80
C ALA A 48 4.95 -10.46 -3.33
N LEU A 49 5.91 -10.70 -2.44
CA LEU A 49 5.85 -10.21 -1.06
C LEU A 49 6.81 -9.04 -0.91
N GLY A 50 6.37 -8.03 -0.17
CA GLY A 50 7.19 -6.88 0.14
C GLY A 50 6.76 -6.17 1.41
N ARG A 51 7.65 -5.34 1.92
CA ARG A 51 7.43 -4.52 3.09
C ARG A 51 6.43 -3.39 2.78
N PHE A 52 5.37 -3.29 3.58
CA PHE A 52 4.44 -2.16 3.52
C PHE A 52 5.14 -0.91 4.09
N GLY A 53 5.53 0.01 3.22
CA GLY A 53 6.50 1.06 3.51
C GLY A 53 7.69 0.99 2.56
N LEU A 54 7.72 1.88 1.58
CA LEU A 54 8.76 1.89 0.55
C LEU A 54 10.17 2.11 1.13
N VAL A 55 11.16 1.37 0.65
CA VAL A 55 12.56 1.50 1.07
C VAL A 55 13.36 2.10 -0.10
N PRO A 56 13.64 3.42 -0.08
CA PRO A 56 14.38 4.07 -1.16
C PRO A 56 15.76 3.44 -1.36
N TRP A 57 16.23 3.33 -2.60
CA TRP A 57 17.51 2.65 -2.92
C TRP A 57 18.74 3.15 -2.14
N TRP A 58 18.74 4.41 -1.67
CA TRP A 58 19.83 5.00 -0.88
C TRP A 58 19.74 4.73 0.63
N THR A 59 18.73 3.98 1.07
CA THR A 59 18.55 3.65 2.49
C THR A 59 19.73 2.80 2.97
N LYS A 60 20.33 3.18 4.11
CA LYS A 60 21.36 2.37 4.77
C LYS A 60 20.74 1.09 5.37
N PRO A 61 21.49 -0.02 5.47
CA PRO A 61 20.95 -1.28 5.99
C PRO A 61 20.25 -1.16 7.35
N ASP A 62 20.86 -0.43 8.28
CA ASP A 62 20.33 -0.17 9.64
C ASP A 62 19.06 0.71 9.64
N ALA A 63 18.83 1.48 8.58
CA ALA A 63 17.70 2.38 8.42
C ALA A 63 16.50 1.77 7.66
N VAL A 64 16.60 0.54 7.16
CA VAL A 64 15.51 -0.12 6.39
C VAL A 64 14.20 -0.15 7.17
N LYS A 65 14.25 -0.56 8.45
CA LYS A 65 13.06 -0.64 9.31
C LYS A 65 12.45 0.73 9.57
N SER A 66 13.27 1.74 9.89
CA SER A 66 12.76 3.08 10.19
C SER A 66 12.14 3.72 8.95
N SER A 67 12.76 3.57 7.77
CA SER A 67 12.27 4.10 6.50
C SER A 67 10.83 3.63 6.20
N SER A 68 10.59 2.31 6.24
CA SER A 68 9.27 1.72 5.97
C SER A 68 8.12 2.23 6.86
N ARG A 69 8.42 2.73 8.07
CA ARG A 69 7.40 3.27 8.97
C ARG A 69 6.89 4.66 8.58
N TYR A 70 7.52 5.33 7.62
CA TYR A 70 7.16 6.69 7.21
C TYR A 70 6.85 6.83 5.71
N THR A 71 7.00 5.76 4.94
CA THR A 71 6.88 5.74 3.47
C THR A 71 5.81 4.78 2.97
N TYR A 72 4.83 4.45 3.80
CA TYR A 72 3.77 3.47 3.50
C TYR A 72 2.61 4.05 2.68
N ASN A 73 2.46 5.37 2.65
CA ASN A 73 1.57 6.07 1.73
C ASN A 73 2.34 7.13 0.92
N ALA A 74 2.03 7.21 -0.37
CA ALA A 74 2.51 8.24 -1.27
C ALA A 74 1.32 9.11 -1.71
N ARG A 75 1.43 10.43 -1.52
CA ARG A 75 0.45 11.39 -2.03
C ARG A 75 0.59 11.52 -3.53
N SER A 76 -0.47 11.25 -4.28
CA SER A 76 -0.46 11.29 -5.75
C SER A 76 0.01 12.65 -6.30
N GLU A 77 -0.27 13.74 -5.61
CA GLU A 77 0.09 15.11 -6.01
C GLU A 77 1.61 15.36 -5.95
N THR A 78 2.34 14.58 -5.16
CA THR A 78 3.78 14.80 -4.91
C THR A 78 4.65 13.57 -5.14
N VAL A 79 4.07 12.44 -5.52
CA VAL A 79 4.77 11.16 -5.73
C VAL A 79 5.91 11.29 -6.75
N ALA A 80 5.74 12.11 -7.78
CA ALA A 80 6.75 12.34 -8.81
C ALA A 80 7.95 13.18 -8.33
N ALA A 81 7.81 13.93 -7.23
CA ALA A 81 8.81 14.88 -6.75
C ALA A 81 9.49 14.46 -5.43
N LYS A 82 8.75 13.77 -4.55
CA LYS A 82 9.24 13.36 -3.23
C LYS A 82 10.41 12.38 -3.40
N PRO A 83 11.57 12.62 -2.74
CA PRO A 83 12.73 11.74 -2.87
C PRO A 83 12.35 10.27 -2.71
N SER A 84 11.68 9.89 -1.62
CA SER A 84 11.34 8.50 -1.36
C SER A 84 10.54 7.79 -2.45
N PHE A 85 9.88 8.51 -3.37
CA PHE A 85 8.95 7.92 -4.34
C PHE A 85 9.27 8.24 -5.81
N ARG A 86 10.05 9.30 -6.08
CA ARG A 86 10.27 9.81 -7.43
C ARG A 86 10.93 8.81 -8.38
N ASP A 87 11.88 8.00 -7.88
CA ASP A 87 12.62 7.05 -8.70
C ASP A 87 11.77 5.81 -9.05
N PRO A 88 11.06 5.17 -8.11
CA PRO A 88 10.05 4.16 -8.43
C PRO A 88 8.98 4.66 -9.41
N TRP A 89 8.48 5.87 -9.19
CA TRP A 89 7.50 6.51 -10.07
C TRP A 89 8.04 6.66 -11.49
N LYS A 90 9.24 7.24 -11.65
CA LYS A 90 9.89 7.42 -12.95
C LYS A 90 10.15 6.08 -13.66
N ARG A 91 10.47 5.02 -12.90
CA ARG A 91 10.73 3.67 -13.41
C ARG A 91 9.46 2.85 -13.68
N ARG A 92 8.25 3.44 -13.53
CA ARG A 92 6.97 2.75 -13.73
C ARG A 92 6.82 1.52 -12.83
N GLN A 93 7.36 1.58 -11.61
CA GLN A 93 7.22 0.50 -10.65
C GLN A 93 5.83 0.59 -9.99
N PHE A 94 4.79 0.39 -10.80
CA PHE A 94 3.40 0.35 -10.35
C PHE A 94 3.04 -1.06 -9.87
N CYS A 95 2.22 -1.12 -8.83
CA CYS A 95 1.71 -2.37 -8.27
C CYS A 95 0.24 -2.24 -7.86
N VAL A 96 -0.40 -3.39 -7.65
CA VAL A 96 -1.73 -3.51 -7.05
C VAL A 96 -1.60 -4.23 -5.71
N ILE A 97 -2.26 -3.71 -4.68
CA ILE A 97 -2.26 -4.28 -3.33
C ILE A 97 -3.68 -4.78 -3.05
N PRO A 98 -3.95 -6.10 -3.17
CA PRO A 98 -5.26 -6.66 -2.88
C PRO A 98 -5.52 -6.67 -1.37
N ALA A 99 -6.61 -6.01 -0.95
CA ALA A 99 -6.96 -5.85 0.44
C ALA A 99 -8.44 -6.22 0.68
N GLU A 100 -8.71 -7.13 1.61
CA GLU A 100 -10.08 -7.48 2.03
C GLU A 100 -10.75 -6.33 2.77
N ALA A 101 -9.97 -5.47 3.41
CA ALA A 101 -10.42 -4.21 3.99
C ALA A 101 -9.26 -3.29 4.31
N ILE A 102 -9.53 -2.00 4.44
CA ILE A 102 -8.67 -1.02 5.09
C ILE A 102 -9.27 -0.58 6.42
N TYR A 103 -8.44 0.01 7.28
CA TYR A 103 -8.88 0.58 8.54
C TYR A 103 -8.49 2.04 8.65
N GLU A 104 -9.48 2.85 9.01
CA GLU A 104 -9.28 4.28 9.23
C GLU A 104 -9.89 4.70 10.58
N PRO A 105 -9.25 5.62 11.32
CA PRO A 105 -9.79 6.10 12.57
C PRO A 105 -10.90 7.13 12.32
N ARG A 106 -11.96 7.09 13.12
CA ARG A 106 -13.04 8.10 13.15
C ARG A 106 -13.14 8.68 14.55
N TYR A 107 -13.37 10.00 14.65
CA TYR A 107 -13.25 10.77 15.88
C TYR A 107 -14.57 11.35 16.39
N ASP A 108 -15.71 10.73 16.08
CA ASP A 108 -17.04 11.24 16.48
C ASP A 108 -17.18 11.47 18.00
N SER A 109 -16.44 10.71 18.82
CA SER A 109 -16.41 10.83 20.29
C SER A 109 -15.28 11.71 20.83
N GLY A 110 -14.50 12.35 19.95
CA GLY A 110 -13.24 13.04 20.30
C GLY A 110 -12.04 12.10 20.49
N LYS A 111 -12.24 10.77 20.49
CA LYS A 111 -11.18 9.75 20.52
C LYS A 111 -11.18 8.93 19.23
N PRO A 112 -10.02 8.41 18.78
CA PRO A 112 -9.96 7.56 17.59
C PRO A 112 -10.67 6.23 17.86
N VAL A 113 -11.75 5.97 17.13
CA VAL A 113 -12.35 4.65 16.99
C VAL A 113 -11.85 4.05 15.69
N ARG A 114 -11.37 2.81 15.71
CA ARG A 114 -10.97 2.09 14.51
C ARG A 114 -12.21 1.64 13.75
N TRP A 115 -12.27 1.94 12.45
CA TRP A 115 -13.35 1.50 11.56
C TRP A 115 -12.79 0.65 10.44
N ARG A 116 -13.51 -0.43 10.14
CA ARG A 116 -13.27 -1.27 8.98
C ARG A 116 -13.99 -0.70 7.77
N ILE A 117 -13.30 -0.60 6.65
CA ILE A 117 -13.84 -0.15 5.36
C ILE A 117 -13.54 -1.23 4.32
N GLU A 118 -14.56 -1.72 3.62
CA GLU A 118 -14.46 -2.79 2.63
C GLU A 118 -15.45 -2.56 1.48
N ARG A 119 -15.30 -3.30 0.38
CA ARG A 119 -16.25 -3.19 -0.75
C ARG A 119 -17.62 -3.73 -0.34
N ALA A 120 -18.67 -3.08 -0.82
CA ALA A 120 -20.05 -3.47 -0.56
C ALA A 120 -20.40 -4.85 -1.16
N ASP A 121 -19.75 -5.23 -2.26
CA ASP A 121 -19.93 -6.53 -2.92
C ASP A 121 -19.10 -7.67 -2.28
N ARG A 122 -18.31 -7.36 -1.24
CA ARG A 122 -17.39 -8.29 -0.55
C ARG A 122 -16.23 -8.81 -1.41
N GLU A 123 -15.98 -8.21 -2.56
CA GLU A 123 -14.73 -8.43 -3.29
C GLU A 123 -13.57 -7.68 -2.60
N PRO A 124 -12.31 -8.06 -2.85
CA PRO A 124 -11.16 -7.31 -2.37
C PRO A 124 -11.06 -5.91 -2.99
N LEU A 125 -10.66 -4.92 -2.19
CA LEU A 125 -10.17 -3.64 -2.69
C LEU A 125 -8.87 -3.86 -3.47
N LEU A 126 -8.75 -3.23 -4.64
CA LEU A 126 -7.55 -3.29 -5.48
C LEU A 126 -6.82 -1.95 -5.38
N LEU A 127 -5.91 -1.83 -4.43
CA LEU A 127 -5.30 -0.54 -4.15
C LEU A 127 -4.14 -0.27 -5.10
N ALA A 128 -4.15 0.89 -5.75
CA ALA A 128 -3.02 1.34 -6.58
C ALA A 128 -1.83 1.70 -5.68
N GLY A 129 -0.64 1.24 -6.05
CA GLY A 129 0.58 1.49 -5.31
C GLY A 129 1.81 1.60 -6.20
N ILE A 130 2.92 1.98 -5.58
CA ILE A 130 4.26 1.92 -6.17
C ILE A 130 5.12 0.93 -5.38
N TRP A 131 6.05 0.26 -6.05
CA TRP A 131 6.96 -0.68 -5.43
C TRP A 131 8.44 -0.35 -5.71
N GLU A 132 9.33 -0.84 -4.86
CA GLU A 132 10.78 -0.76 -5.07
C GLU A 132 11.46 -2.00 -4.51
N ARG A 133 12.50 -2.47 -5.22
CA ARG A 133 13.46 -3.44 -4.69
C ARG A 133 14.69 -2.69 -4.21
N TRP A 134 14.88 -2.65 -2.90
CA TRP A 134 16.10 -2.18 -2.27
C TRP A 134 17.15 -3.29 -2.26
N THR A 135 18.38 -2.96 -2.65
CA THR A 135 19.54 -3.85 -2.54
C THR A 135 20.61 -3.13 -1.72
N PRO A 136 21.17 -3.74 -0.67
CA PRO A 136 22.23 -3.14 0.13
C PRO A 136 23.44 -2.79 -0.75
N ARG A 137 23.95 -1.56 -0.61
CA ARG A 137 25.08 -1.05 -1.38
C ARG A 137 26.43 -1.29 -0.72
N GLU A 138 26.45 -1.49 0.59
CA GLU A 138 27.68 -1.67 1.37
C GLU A 138 27.89 -3.15 1.65
N ALA A 139 29.06 -3.66 1.26
CA ALA A 139 29.61 -4.90 1.74
C ALA A 139 30.30 -4.61 3.08
N SER A 140 29.56 -4.69 4.18
CA SER A 140 30.06 -4.46 5.55
C SER A 140 30.32 -5.75 6.32
N GLY A 141 30.04 -6.93 5.74
CA GLY A 141 30.41 -8.21 6.34
C GLY A 141 31.91 -8.48 6.25
N GLU A 142 32.47 -9.21 7.22
CA GLU A 142 33.90 -9.57 7.32
C GLU A 142 34.48 -10.21 6.03
N ASN A 143 33.63 -10.72 5.14
CA ASN A 143 34.00 -11.40 3.89
C ASN A 143 33.52 -10.68 2.61
N GLY A 144 33.16 -9.40 2.68
CA GLY A 144 32.63 -8.65 1.53
C GLY A 144 31.19 -9.04 1.14
N GLN A 145 30.46 -9.74 2.02
CA GLN A 145 29.04 -10.03 1.83
C GLN A 145 28.17 -8.83 2.26
N PRO A 146 27.04 -8.59 1.58
CA PRO A 146 26.06 -7.61 2.03
C PRO A 146 25.46 -8.04 3.38
N GLU A 147 25.38 -7.08 4.30
CA GLU A 147 24.89 -7.28 5.68
C GLU A 147 23.38 -7.60 5.75
N ALA A 148 22.64 -7.37 4.66
CA ALA A 148 21.20 -7.62 4.59
C ALA A 148 20.80 -8.24 3.25
N ALA A 149 19.70 -8.98 3.23
CA ALA A 149 19.09 -9.45 1.99
C ALA A 149 18.38 -8.30 1.25
N PRO A 150 18.23 -8.36 -0.09
CA PRO A 150 17.38 -7.45 -0.83
C PRO A 150 15.94 -7.44 -0.31
N VAL A 151 15.30 -6.28 -0.31
CA VAL A 151 13.94 -6.07 0.21
C VAL A 151 13.06 -5.51 -0.88
N ASN A 152 12.03 -6.25 -1.27
CA ASN A 152 10.89 -5.67 -1.98
C ASN A 152 10.07 -4.84 -0.97
N SER A 153 9.57 -3.70 -1.41
CA SER A 153 8.77 -2.79 -0.60
C SER A 153 7.75 -2.06 -1.46
N PHE A 154 6.66 -1.59 -0.86
CA PHE A 154 5.62 -0.86 -1.58
C PHE A 154 4.97 0.24 -0.74
N ALA A 155 4.32 1.19 -1.40
CA ALA A 155 3.50 2.22 -0.79
C ALA A 155 2.14 2.31 -1.50
N MET A 156 1.07 2.55 -0.73
CA MET A 156 -0.24 2.85 -1.28
C MET A 156 -0.27 4.28 -1.82
N LEU A 157 -0.89 4.49 -2.98
CA LEU A 157 -1.18 5.83 -3.46
C LEU A 157 -2.42 6.37 -2.77
N THR A 158 -2.40 7.67 -2.44
CA THR A 158 -3.52 8.36 -1.81
C THR A 158 -3.87 9.63 -2.55
N ILE A 159 -5.14 10.01 -2.51
CA ILE A 159 -5.70 11.27 -3.02
C ILE A 159 -6.42 12.03 -1.91
N ASN A 160 -6.69 13.32 -2.13
CA ASN A 160 -7.52 14.12 -1.24
C ASN A 160 -8.95 13.53 -1.15
N ALA A 161 -9.55 13.59 0.04
CA ALA A 161 -10.86 13.05 0.32
C ALA A 161 -11.74 14.00 1.14
N ASP A 162 -11.42 15.30 1.19
CA ASP A 162 -12.18 16.28 1.98
C ASP A 162 -13.64 16.40 1.49
N GLY A 163 -13.86 16.25 0.18
CA GLY A 163 -15.18 16.26 -0.45
C GLY A 163 -15.87 14.89 -0.56
N HIS A 164 -15.20 13.80 -0.22
CA HIS A 164 -15.74 12.45 -0.43
C HIS A 164 -16.85 12.11 0.56
N GLU A 165 -17.98 11.57 0.09
CA GLU A 165 -19.18 11.36 0.91
C GLU A 165 -18.97 10.47 2.16
N LEU A 166 -18.22 9.38 2.02
CA LEU A 166 -17.80 8.52 3.13
C LEU A 166 -16.46 8.93 3.78
N MET A 167 -15.39 9.03 2.98
CA MET A 167 -14.01 9.15 3.47
C MET A 167 -13.70 10.45 4.21
N ARG A 168 -14.48 11.54 4.00
CA ARG A 168 -14.32 12.81 4.74
C ARG A 168 -14.55 12.68 6.26
N HIS A 169 -15.19 11.60 6.70
CA HIS A 169 -15.52 11.35 8.09
C HIS A 169 -14.39 10.69 8.89
N PHE A 170 -13.27 10.31 8.25
CA PHE A 170 -12.14 9.61 8.90
C PHE A 170 -10.90 10.50 9.06
N HIS A 171 -9.89 10.04 9.78
CA HIS A 171 -8.71 10.81 10.24
C HIS A 171 -9.06 11.85 11.31
N ALA A 172 -8.03 12.44 11.92
CA ALA A 172 -8.23 13.46 12.95
C ALA A 172 -8.93 14.71 12.35
N PRO A 173 -9.73 15.46 13.14
CA PRO A 173 -10.51 16.57 12.60
C PRO A 173 -9.69 17.62 11.84
N ALA A 174 -8.51 17.99 12.36
CA ALA A 174 -7.63 19.00 11.79
C ALA A 174 -6.75 18.51 10.61
N ASP A 175 -6.72 17.20 10.35
CA ASP A 175 -5.91 16.65 9.26
C ASP A 175 -6.65 16.80 7.92
N GLU A 176 -5.90 17.05 6.85
CA GLU A 176 -6.40 16.83 5.48
C GLU A 176 -6.92 15.39 5.35
N LYS A 177 -8.12 15.23 4.82
CA LYS A 177 -8.73 13.91 4.64
C LYS A 177 -8.13 13.26 3.41
N ARG A 178 -7.75 11.99 3.53
CA ARG A 178 -7.14 11.23 2.44
C ARG A 178 -7.84 9.88 2.31
N MET A 179 -7.87 9.38 1.09
CA MET A 179 -8.24 7.99 0.80
C MET A 179 -7.17 7.34 -0.06
N VAL A 180 -7.07 6.02 0.03
CA VAL A 180 -6.29 5.22 -0.92
C VAL A 180 -6.94 5.26 -2.30
N VAL A 181 -6.13 5.13 -3.34
CA VAL A 181 -6.63 4.98 -4.72
C VAL A 181 -7.07 3.53 -4.91
N VAL A 182 -8.36 3.32 -5.12
CA VAL A 182 -8.96 2.00 -5.38
C VAL A 182 -9.24 1.90 -6.87
N LEU A 183 -8.75 0.82 -7.48
CA LEU A 183 -8.93 0.50 -8.90
C LEU A 183 -10.18 -0.37 -9.08
N ASP A 184 -10.86 -0.17 -10.20
CA ASP A 184 -11.79 -1.18 -10.72
C ASP A 184 -11.01 -2.37 -11.28
N GLU A 185 -11.69 -3.52 -11.37
CA GLU A 185 -11.10 -4.76 -11.90
C GLU A 185 -10.50 -4.57 -13.31
N SER A 186 -11.22 -3.84 -14.17
CA SER A 186 -10.78 -3.52 -15.52
C SER A 186 -9.61 -2.54 -15.60
N GLU A 187 -9.30 -1.85 -14.50
CA GLU A 187 -8.22 -0.86 -14.44
C GLU A 187 -6.89 -1.44 -13.98
N VAL A 188 -6.87 -2.65 -13.43
CA VAL A 188 -5.66 -3.31 -12.91
C VAL A 188 -4.54 -3.35 -13.95
N GLU A 189 -4.80 -3.94 -15.12
CA GLU A 189 -3.78 -4.10 -16.16
C GLU A 189 -3.41 -2.74 -16.80
N PRO A 190 -4.37 -1.86 -17.16
CA PRO A 190 -4.05 -0.49 -17.58
C PRO A 190 -3.19 0.29 -16.57
N TRP A 191 -3.44 0.12 -15.27
CA TRP A 191 -2.65 0.74 -14.21
C TRP A 191 -1.21 0.21 -14.18
N LEU A 192 -1.05 -1.11 -14.19
CA LEU A 192 0.26 -1.76 -14.17
C LEU A 192 1.10 -1.39 -15.40
N LEU A 193 0.46 -1.21 -16.56
CA LEU A 193 1.09 -0.80 -17.82
C LEU A 193 1.20 0.72 -17.98
N ALA A 194 0.67 1.54 -17.06
CA ALA A 194 0.66 2.99 -17.22
C ALA A 194 2.07 3.59 -17.31
N THR A 195 2.16 4.78 -17.90
CA THR A 195 3.32 5.66 -17.72
C THR A 195 3.05 6.70 -16.64
N PRO A 196 4.08 7.42 -16.13
CA PRO A 196 3.87 8.55 -15.22
C PRO A 196 2.90 9.62 -15.74
N LYS A 197 2.78 9.73 -17.07
CA LYS A 197 1.88 10.68 -17.73
C LYS A 197 0.42 10.21 -17.69
N ASP A 198 0.19 8.90 -17.78
CA ASP A 198 -1.15 8.30 -17.83
C ASP A 198 -1.71 8.02 -16.43
N ALA A 199 -0.83 7.78 -15.46
CA ALA A 199 -1.18 7.45 -14.08
C ALA A 199 -2.18 8.40 -13.40
N PRO A 200 -2.19 9.73 -13.64
CA PRO A 200 -3.22 10.61 -13.09
C PRO A 200 -4.67 10.25 -13.44
N ALA A 201 -4.91 9.53 -14.54
CA ALA A 201 -6.26 9.10 -14.92
C ALA A 201 -6.90 8.14 -13.90
N PHE A 202 -6.09 7.45 -13.09
CA PHE A 202 -6.54 6.51 -12.05
C PHE A 202 -6.78 7.20 -10.70
N PHE A 203 -6.42 8.49 -10.55
CA PHE A 203 -6.46 9.21 -9.27
C PHE A 203 -7.83 9.83 -9.01
N ARG A 204 -8.84 8.97 -8.99
CA ARG A 204 -10.24 9.33 -8.79
C ARG A 204 -10.78 8.76 -7.47
N PRO A 205 -11.68 9.48 -6.78
CA PRO A 205 -12.34 8.94 -5.61
C PRO A 205 -13.19 7.72 -5.99
N TYR A 206 -13.03 6.62 -5.25
CA TYR A 206 -13.86 5.43 -5.42
C TYR A 206 -15.30 5.73 -4.96
N PRO A 207 -16.36 5.27 -5.65
CA PRO A 207 -17.73 5.62 -5.27
C PRO A 207 -18.07 5.19 -3.84
N ALA A 208 -18.70 6.08 -3.07
CA ALA A 208 -18.96 5.85 -1.65
C ALA A 208 -19.97 4.71 -1.43
N GLU A 209 -20.94 4.58 -2.32
CA GLU A 209 -21.95 3.53 -2.36
C GLU A 209 -21.37 2.13 -2.63
N MET A 210 -20.15 2.06 -3.18
CA MET A 210 -19.42 0.81 -3.38
C MET A 210 -18.61 0.40 -2.15
N LEU A 211 -18.65 1.19 -1.08
CA LEU A 211 -17.94 0.96 0.17
C LEU A 211 -18.93 0.79 1.32
N THR A 212 -18.59 -0.08 2.26
CA THR A 212 -19.24 -0.16 3.57
C THR A 212 -18.24 0.16 4.66
N ALA A 213 -18.71 0.78 5.74
CA ALA A 213 -17.87 1.10 6.90
C ALA A 213 -18.58 0.71 8.20
N ARG A 214 -17.85 0.04 9.10
CA ARG A 214 -18.36 -0.32 10.45
C ARG A 214 -17.29 -0.08 11.52
N PRO A 215 -17.66 0.28 12.76
CA PRO A 215 -16.71 0.33 13.85
C PRO A 215 -16.19 -1.08 14.13
N GLU A 216 -14.87 -1.22 14.25
CA GLU A 216 -14.21 -2.47 14.65
C GLU A 216 -13.05 -2.11 15.61
N PRO A 217 -13.38 -1.61 16.80
CA PRO A 217 -12.38 -1.29 17.81
C PRO A 217 -11.64 -2.56 18.22
N ARG A 218 -10.32 -2.47 18.35
CA ARG A 218 -9.57 -3.53 19.02
C ARG A 218 -9.95 -3.51 20.51
N GLY A 219 -10.19 -4.69 21.08
CA GLY A 219 -10.33 -4.83 22.53
C GLY A 219 -9.12 -4.19 23.22
N ALA A 220 -9.32 -3.64 24.43
CA ALA A 220 -8.19 -3.18 25.22
C ALA A 220 -7.18 -4.32 25.30
N ALA A 221 -5.94 -4.08 24.87
CA ALA A 221 -4.87 -5.04 25.11
C ALA A 221 -4.83 -5.26 26.62
N THR A 222 -5.24 -6.45 27.08
CA THR A 222 -4.95 -6.90 28.43
C THR A 222 -3.45 -6.79 28.59
N LYS A 223 -3.03 -5.84 29.43
CA LYS A 223 -1.64 -5.64 29.81
C LYS A 223 -1.09 -6.88 30.50
#